data_AF-A0A0F8AB43-F1
#
_entry.id   AF-A0A0F8AB43-F1
#
_cell.length_a   1.000
_cell.length_b   1.000
_cell.length_c   1.000
_cell.angle_alpha   90.00
_cell.angle_beta   90.00
_cell.angle_gamma   90.00
#
_symmetry.space_group_name_H-M   'P 1'
#
loop_
_entity.id
_entity.type
_entity.pdbx_description
1 polymer ?
#
loop_
_entity_poly.entity_id
_entity_poly.type
_entity_poly.pdbx_seq_one_letter_code
_entity_poly.pdbx_strand_id
1 'polypeptide(L)'
;IPDDWTHVGRVDPSEELELTFALKQQHVDLLEETLRLVSDPDSAQYGKHLTLEEVSSLLRPSELTQKVVRQWLQSHGITNCLTVHTQDFLQCTMTAE
;
A
#
# COMPACT_ATOMS: atom_id res chain seq x y z
N ILE A 1 23.80 -7.96 6.51
CA ILE A 1 23.79 -6.54 6.11
C ILE A 1 24.37 -6.47 4.71
N PRO A 2 23.81 -5.67 3.79
CA PRO A 2 24.36 -5.55 2.43
C PRO A 2 25.84 -5.17 2.45
N ASP A 3 26.54 -5.40 1.34
CA ASP A 3 27.95 -5.02 1.22
C ASP A 3 28.13 -3.52 1.52
N ASP A 4 29.20 -3.19 2.23
CA ASP A 4 29.53 -1.85 2.74
C ASP A 4 28.61 -1.26 3.84
N TRP A 5 27.68 -2.05 4.40
CA TRP A 5 26.91 -1.62 5.57
C TRP A 5 27.56 -2.08 6.88
N THR A 6 27.47 -1.24 7.92
CA THR A 6 27.89 -1.57 9.28
C THR A 6 26.76 -1.31 10.26
N HIS A 7 26.56 -2.22 11.23
CA HIS A 7 25.59 -2.03 12.30
C HIS A 7 26.11 -1.01 13.32
N VAL A 8 25.41 0.11 13.48
CA VAL A 8 25.83 1.23 14.34
C VAL A 8 25.22 1.21 15.74
N GLY A 9 24.22 0.37 15.99
CA GLY A 9 23.54 0.28 17.29
C GLY A 9 22.01 0.27 17.17
N ARG A 10 21.34 0.27 18.33
CA ARG A 10 19.88 0.36 18.42
C ARG A 10 19.45 1.81 18.27
N VAL A 11 18.36 2.05 17.54
CA VAL A 11 17.69 3.35 17.45
C VAL A 11 17.16 3.79 18.82
N ASP A 12 17.13 5.09 19.08
CA ASP A 12 16.52 5.64 20.29
C ASP A 12 15.01 5.32 20.30
N PRO A 13 14.42 4.83 21.41
CA PRO A 13 12.99 4.51 21.46
C PRO A 13 12.08 5.69 21.12
N SER A 14 12.51 6.93 21.36
CA SER A 14 11.75 8.14 21.06
C SER A 14 11.93 8.67 19.64
N GLU A 15 12.82 8.06 18.84
CA GLU A 15 13.00 8.43 17.44
C GLU A 15 11.73 8.14 16.64
N GLU A 16 11.28 9.12 15.85
CA GLU A 16 10.14 8.94 14.96
C GLU A 16 10.56 8.17 13.71
N LEU A 17 9.85 7.07 13.45
CA LEU A 17 9.95 6.24 12.27
C LEU A 17 8.71 6.43 11.40
N GLU A 18 8.93 6.54 10.10
CA GLU A 18 7.87 6.50 9.12
C GLU A 18 7.79 5.10 8.51
N LEU A 19 6.69 4.38 8.77
CA LEU A 19 6.46 3.05 8.24
C LEU A 19 5.28 3.05 7.26
N THR A 20 5.44 2.30 6.17
CA THR A 20 4.39 2.10 5.18
C THR A 20 3.81 0.70 5.29
N PHE A 21 2.50 0.61 5.51
CA PHE A 21 1.73 -0.62 5.56
C PHE A 21 1.03 -0.83 4.22
N ALA A 22 1.46 -1.87 3.49
CA ALA A 22 0.76 -2.35 2.30
C ALA A 22 -0.43 -3.22 2.72
N LEU A 23 -1.64 -2.78 2.40
CA LEU A 23 -2.87 -3.48 2.68
C LEU A 23 -3.18 -4.50 1.58
N LYS A 24 -3.97 -5.53 1.93
CA LYS A 24 -4.38 -6.55 0.96
C LYS A 24 -5.31 -5.95 -0.09
N GLN A 25 -4.79 -5.77 -1.30
CA GLN A 25 -5.56 -5.38 -2.48
C GLN A 25 -6.55 -6.48 -2.91
N GLN A 26 -7.64 -6.06 -3.55
CA GLN A 26 -8.66 -6.95 -4.14
C GLN A 26 -8.47 -7.07 -5.66
N HIS A 27 -9.01 -8.13 -6.26
CA HIS A 27 -9.10 -8.31 -7.72
C HIS A 27 -7.79 -8.10 -8.52
N VAL A 28 -6.65 -8.48 -7.93
CA VAL A 28 -5.33 -8.34 -8.58
C VAL A 28 -5.25 -9.18 -9.86
N ASP A 29 -5.94 -10.31 -9.90
CA ASP A 29 -6.13 -11.16 -11.08
C ASP A 29 -6.84 -10.44 -12.22
N LEU A 30 -7.91 -9.69 -11.93
CA LEU A 30 -8.63 -8.90 -12.92
C LEU A 30 -7.80 -7.70 -13.41
N LEU A 31 -6.97 -7.10 -12.54
CA LEU A 31 -5.99 -6.10 -12.97
C LEU A 31 -5.00 -6.70 -13.96
N GLU A 32 -4.47 -7.90 -13.68
CA GLU A 32 -3.53 -8.59 -14.56
C GLU A 32 -4.16 -8.91 -15.92
N GLU A 33 -5.41 -9.39 -15.94
CA GLU A 33 -6.16 -9.62 -17.18
C GLU A 33 -6.36 -8.32 -17.96
N THR A 34 -6.79 -7.25 -17.28
CA THR A 34 -6.99 -5.94 -17.91
C THR A 34 -5.69 -5.41 -18.49
N LEU A 35 -4.58 -5.51 -17.76
CA LEU A 35 -3.26 -5.10 -18.20
C LEU A 35 -2.86 -5.81 -19.50
N ARG A 36 -3.10 -7.13 -19.60
CA ARG A 36 -2.85 -7.88 -20.83
C ARG A 36 -3.70 -7.34 -21.98
N LEU A 37 -5.00 -7.15 -21.78
CA LEU A 37 -5.93 -6.71 -22.82
C LEU A 37 -5.62 -5.30 -23.34
N VAL A 38 -5.22 -4.37 -22.48
CA VAL A 38 -4.97 -2.97 -22.89
C VAL A 38 -3.58 -2.76 -23.47
N SER A 39 -2.67 -3.72 -23.27
CA SER A 39 -1.27 -3.64 -23.73
C SER A 39 -0.97 -4.51 -24.97
N ASP A 40 -1.88 -5.41 -25.33
CA ASP A 40 -1.77 -6.24 -26.53
C ASP A 40 -2.24 -5.46 -27.78
N PRO A 41 -1.38 -5.21 -28.79
CA PRO A 41 -1.76 -4.47 -30.01
C PRO A 41 -2.84 -5.17 -30.85
N ASP A 42 -3.00 -6.49 -30.72
CA ASP A 42 -4.03 -7.24 -31.45
C ASP A 42 -5.38 -7.26 -30.71
N SER A 43 -5.42 -6.77 -29.46
CA SER A 43 -6.64 -6.66 -28.66
C SER A 43 -7.50 -5.48 -29.08
N ALA A 44 -8.82 -5.68 -29.11
CA ALA A 44 -9.79 -4.61 -29.30
C ALA A 44 -9.79 -3.56 -28.17
N GLN A 45 -9.12 -3.85 -27.05
CA GLN A 45 -8.94 -2.95 -25.91
C GLN A 45 -7.57 -2.25 -25.89
N TYR A 46 -6.73 -2.46 -26.89
CA TYR A 46 -5.41 -1.84 -26.97
C TYR A 46 -5.47 -0.32 -26.76
N GLY A 47 -4.62 0.20 -25.87
CA GLY A 47 -4.53 1.62 -25.54
C GLY A 47 -5.66 2.16 -24.66
N LYS A 48 -6.66 1.36 -24.30
CA LYS A 48 -7.76 1.77 -23.40
C LYS A 48 -7.38 1.55 -21.93
N HIS A 49 -6.37 2.28 -21.47
CA HIS A 49 -5.88 2.19 -20.10
C HIS A 49 -6.92 2.65 -19.08
N LEU A 50 -6.83 2.08 -17.88
CA LEU A 50 -7.67 2.48 -16.75
C LEU A 50 -7.26 3.84 -16.19
N THR A 51 -8.22 4.62 -15.73
CA THR A 51 -7.96 5.80 -14.90
C THR A 51 -7.55 5.40 -13.48
N LEU A 52 -7.00 6.35 -12.72
CA LEU A 52 -6.64 6.09 -11.32
C LEU A 52 -7.86 5.72 -10.47
N GLU A 53 -9.03 6.32 -10.74
CA GLU A 53 -10.28 6.00 -10.06
C GLU A 53 -10.76 4.58 -10.35
N GLU A 54 -10.59 4.12 -11.59
CA GLU A 54 -10.92 2.74 -12.00
C GLU A 54 -9.97 1.74 -11.32
N VAL A 55 -8.66 2.02 -11.30
CA VAL A 55 -7.68 1.20 -10.57
C VAL A 55 -7.98 1.18 -9.07
N SER A 56 -8.27 2.33 -8.46
CA SER A 56 -8.65 2.42 -7.05
C SER A 56 -9.89 1.58 -6.76
N SER A 57 -10.92 1.68 -7.60
CA SER A 57 -12.16 0.91 -7.41
C SER A 57 -11.94 -0.60 -7.53
N LEU A 58 -11.02 -1.02 -8.41
CA LEU A 58 -10.67 -2.41 -8.63
C LEU A 58 -9.86 -3.00 -7.47
N LEU A 59 -8.82 -2.29 -7.03
CA LEU A 59 -7.80 -2.80 -6.11
C LEU A 59 -8.03 -2.48 -4.63
N ARG A 60 -8.86 -1.48 -4.32
CA ARG A 60 -9.04 -1.00 -2.95
C ARG A 60 -9.28 -2.15 -1.97
N PRO A 61 -8.58 -2.19 -0.82
CA PRO A 61 -8.80 -3.21 0.19
C PRO A 61 -10.23 -3.20 0.71
N SER A 62 -10.72 -4.35 1.19
CA SER A 62 -12.07 -4.45 1.74
C SER A 62 -12.25 -3.52 2.94
N GLU A 63 -13.47 -3.02 3.17
CA GLU A 63 -13.76 -2.17 4.33
C GLU A 63 -13.35 -2.83 5.65
N LEU A 64 -13.51 -4.16 5.74
CA LEU A 64 -13.06 -4.94 6.88
C LEU A 64 -11.53 -4.87 7.06
N THR A 65 -10.75 -5.08 5.99
CA THR A 65 -9.28 -4.99 6.04
C THR A 65 -8.85 -3.62 6.53
N GLN A 66 -9.41 -2.56 5.92
CA GLN A 66 -9.05 -1.20 6.28
C GLN A 66 -9.42 -0.88 7.74
N LYS A 67 -10.61 -1.31 8.19
CA LYS A 67 -11.06 -1.11 9.57
C LYS A 67 -10.16 -1.84 10.56
N VAL A 68 -9.85 -3.11 10.32
CA VAL A 68 -9.03 -3.94 11.22
C VAL A 68 -7.63 -3.37 11.36
N VAL A 69 -6.99 -2.99 10.25
CA VAL A 69 -5.62 -2.43 10.30
C VAL A 69 -5.62 -1.06 10.99
N ARG A 70 -6.60 -0.18 10.70
CA ARG A 70 -6.70 1.10 11.40
C ARG A 70 -6.92 0.94 12.91
N GLN A 71 -7.79 0.01 13.32
CA GLN A 71 -8.01 -0.28 14.73
C GLN A 71 -6.76 -0.84 15.41
N TRP A 72 -6.02 -1.72 14.73
CA TRP A 72 -4.76 -2.26 15.23
C TRP A 72 -3.68 -1.19 15.38
N LEU A 73 -3.54 -0.27 14.42
CA LEU A 73 -2.62 0.87 14.55
C LEU A 73 -3.00 1.77 15.73
N GLN A 74 -4.29 2.10 15.85
CA GLN A 74 -4.81 2.92 16.94
C GLN A 74 -4.61 2.28 18.32
N SER A 75 -4.73 0.95 18.44
CA SER A 75 -4.51 0.27 19.72
C SER A 75 -3.06 0.34 20.20
N HIS A 76 -2.12 0.68 19.31
CA HIS A 76 -0.71 0.93 19.62
C HIS A 76 -0.39 2.44 19.66
N GLY A 77 -1.40 3.31 19.74
CA GLY A 77 -1.22 4.77 19.81
C GLY A 77 -0.88 5.44 18.48
N ILE A 78 -0.85 4.68 17.38
CA ILE A 78 -0.49 5.20 16.06
C ILE A 78 -1.73 5.82 15.42
N THR A 79 -1.74 7.14 15.31
CA THR A 79 -2.87 7.91 14.79
C THR A 79 -2.51 8.83 13.62
N ASN A 80 -1.23 9.21 13.49
CA ASN A 80 -0.74 10.02 12.39
C ASN A 80 -0.47 9.14 11.17
N CYS A 81 -1.51 8.90 10.37
CA CYS A 81 -1.42 8.09 9.17
C CYS A 81 -2.04 8.80 7.96
N LEU A 82 -1.39 8.68 6.81
CA LEU A 82 -1.84 9.14 5.50
C LEU A 82 -2.13 7.95 4.59
N THR A 83 -3.01 8.13 3.62
CA THR A 83 -3.31 7.10 2.61
C THR A 83 -3.28 7.70 1.20
N VAL A 84 -3.08 6.84 0.21
CA VAL A 84 -3.10 7.18 -1.21
C VAL A 84 -4.50 7.02 -1.81
N HIS A 85 -4.71 7.50 -3.03
CA HIS A 85 -6.03 7.43 -3.72
C HIS A 85 -6.57 6.00 -3.87
N THR A 86 -5.71 5.01 -4.03
CA THR A 86 -6.05 3.57 -4.12
C THR A 86 -6.40 2.96 -2.77
N GLN A 87 -6.13 3.65 -1.66
CA GLN A 87 -6.42 3.25 -0.27
C GLN A 87 -5.79 1.91 0.15
N ASP A 88 -4.78 1.45 -0.57
CA ASP A 88 -4.04 0.21 -0.35
C ASP A 88 -2.71 0.42 0.37
N PHE A 89 -2.29 1.66 0.62
CA PHE A 89 -1.16 1.99 1.47
C PHE A 89 -1.57 2.92 2.60
N LEU A 90 -1.01 2.66 3.78
CA LEU A 90 -1.04 3.56 4.94
C LEU A 90 0.39 3.90 5.32
N GLN A 91 0.75 5.18 5.27
CA GLN A 91 2.03 5.69 5.74
C GLN A 91 1.80 6.32 7.11
N CYS A 92 2.45 5.81 8.14
CA CYS A 92 2.24 6.24 9.52
C CYS A 92 3.55 6.60 10.21
N THR A 93 3.51 7.64 11.02
CA THR A 93 4.60 8.02 11.92
C THR A 93 4.40 7.38 13.29
N MET A 94 5.44 6.76 13.84
CA MET A 94 5.44 6.13 15.17
C MET A 94 6.82 6.16 15.80
N THR A 95 6.90 5.96 17.11
CA THR A 95 8.18 5.82 17.83
C THR A 95 8.75 4.41 17.67
N ALA A 96 10.05 4.25 17.91
CA ALA A 96 10.74 2.96 17.79
C ALA A 96 10.59 2.02 19.01
N GLU A 97 9.78 2.40 20.00
CA GLU A 97 9.43 1.61 21.20
C GLU A 97 8.56 0.39 20.87
#